data_AF-A0A970I538-F1
#
_entry.id   AF-A0A970I538-F1
#
_cell.length_a   1.000
_cell.length_b   1.000
_cell.length_c   1.000
_cell.angle_alpha   90.00
_cell.angle_beta   90.00
_cell.angle_gamma   90.00
#
_symmetry.space_group_name_H-M   'P 1'
#
loop_
_entity.id
_entity.type
_entity.pdbx_description
1 polymer ?
#
loop_
_entity_poly.entity_id
_entity_poly.type
_entity_poly.pdbx_seq_one_letter_code
_entity_poly.pdbx_strand_id
1 'polypeptide(L)'
;MAKKSETRGNNVSNKLKKEMAERMFIEEGMTAKAIAATLDVSEQTLSRWRKGYEIDGEKSWDDRRAEFVTSPHKIREVLMRELKTVAEGGISTIDADSLAKINKVLETVSDKINPQVIFSVFKEFDNWMADQEPQTAVLFTQWHKQFLLYKINQAS
;
A
#
# COMPACT_ATOMS: atom_id res chain seq x y z
N MET A 1 -32.63 -23.91 23.67
CA MET A 1 -31.20 -24.25 23.46
C MET A 1 -30.56 -23.12 22.70
N ALA A 2 -29.63 -22.40 23.33
CA ALA A 2 -28.88 -21.32 22.71
C ALA A 2 -27.55 -21.85 22.16
N LYS A 3 -27.19 -21.42 20.95
CA LYS A 3 -25.79 -21.30 20.52
C LYS A 3 -25.60 -19.93 19.85
N LYS A 4 -25.03 -19.00 20.63
CA LYS A 4 -24.11 -17.92 20.22
C LYS A 4 -23.06 -18.51 19.26
N SER A 5 -22.42 -17.80 18.33
CA SER A 5 -22.41 -16.40 17.90
C SER A 5 -21.54 -16.39 16.63
N GLU A 6 -22.10 -16.20 15.44
CA GLU A 6 -21.31 -15.95 14.24
C GLU A 6 -21.14 -14.44 14.07
N THR A 7 -19.95 -14.01 14.50
CA THR A 7 -19.15 -12.90 13.98
C THR A 7 -19.93 -11.79 13.27
N ARG A 8 -20.26 -10.73 14.02
CA ARG A 8 -20.45 -9.39 13.44
C ARG A 8 -19.11 -8.88 12.92
N GLY A 9 -18.63 -9.47 11.83
CA GLY A 9 -17.53 -8.92 11.05
C GLY A 9 -18.03 -7.64 10.41
N ASN A 10 -17.40 -6.52 10.75
CA ASN A 10 -17.65 -5.21 10.16
C ASN A 10 -17.85 -5.35 8.65
N ASN A 11 -19.04 -4.99 8.17
CA ASN A 11 -19.34 -4.95 6.75
C ASN A 11 -18.58 -3.76 6.14
N VAL A 12 -17.28 -3.95 5.91
CA VAL A 12 -16.43 -2.96 5.24
C VAL A 12 -17.11 -2.64 3.92
N SER A 13 -17.44 -1.36 3.72
CA SER A 13 -18.13 -0.91 2.50
C SER A 13 -17.40 -1.46 1.27
N ASN A 14 -18.16 -1.99 0.31
CA ASN A 14 -17.62 -2.46 -0.98
C ASN A 14 -16.77 -1.38 -1.68
N LYS A 15 -17.03 -0.10 -1.39
CA LYS A 15 -16.18 1.02 -1.84
C LYS A 15 -14.76 0.93 -1.24
N LEU A 16 -14.63 0.75 0.07
CA LEU A 16 -13.33 0.65 0.72
C LEU A 16 -12.58 -0.62 0.29
N LYS A 17 -13.31 -1.75 0.14
CA LYS A 17 -12.71 -2.98 -0.41
C LYS A 17 -12.19 -2.77 -1.85
N LYS A 18 -12.92 -2.03 -2.69
CA LYS A 18 -12.46 -1.68 -4.05
C LYS A 18 -11.19 -0.84 -3.99
N GLU A 19 -11.16 0.21 -3.17
CA GLU A 19 -10.00 1.11 -3.03
C GLU A 19 -8.75 0.37 -2.53
N MET A 20 -8.90 -0.53 -1.55
CA MET A 20 -7.80 -1.37 -1.07
C MET A 20 -7.32 -2.36 -2.15
N ALA A 21 -8.26 -3.05 -2.81
CA ALA A 21 -7.95 -4.01 -3.87
C ALA A 21 -7.18 -3.36 -5.03
N GLU A 22 -7.56 -2.14 -5.38
CA GLU A 22 -6.93 -1.35 -6.44
C GLU A 22 -5.46 -1.07 -6.11
N ARG A 23 -5.19 -0.59 -4.88
CA ARG A 23 -3.83 -0.35 -4.40
C ARG A 23 -2.99 -1.63 -4.39
N MET A 24 -3.52 -2.72 -3.82
CA MET A 24 -2.84 -4.01 -3.75
C MET A 24 -2.49 -4.56 -5.14
N PHE A 25 -3.33 -4.31 -6.14
CA PHE A 25 -3.10 -4.77 -7.50
C PHE A 25 -2.09 -3.89 -8.26
N ILE A 26 -2.26 -2.57 -8.22
CA ILE A 26 -1.50 -1.60 -9.02
C ILE A 26 -0.14 -1.31 -8.40
N GLU A 27 -0.10 -1.02 -7.11
CA GLU A 27 1.09 -0.53 -6.42
C GLU A 27 1.90 -1.68 -5.81
N GLU A 28 1.23 -2.63 -5.15
CA GLU A 28 1.89 -3.75 -4.46
C GLU A 28 2.09 -4.98 -5.36
N GLY A 29 1.48 -4.97 -6.54
CA GLY A 29 1.66 -5.98 -7.58
C GLY A 29 1.03 -7.34 -7.29
N MET A 30 0.12 -7.45 -6.32
CA MET A 30 -0.56 -8.69 -5.98
C MET A 30 -1.42 -9.23 -7.13
N THR A 31 -1.69 -10.54 -7.10
CA THR A 31 -2.60 -11.16 -8.06
C THR A 31 -4.06 -10.96 -7.64
N ALA A 32 -4.97 -10.92 -8.61
CA ALA A 32 -6.40 -10.82 -8.32
C ALA A 32 -6.87 -11.96 -7.40
N LYS A 33 -6.39 -13.18 -7.63
CA LYS A 33 -6.72 -14.34 -6.79
C LYS A 33 -6.31 -14.14 -5.32
N ALA A 34 -5.10 -13.61 -5.07
CA ALA A 34 -4.62 -13.34 -3.72
C ALA A 34 -5.47 -12.26 -3.03
N ILE A 35 -5.76 -11.16 -3.74
CA ILE A 35 -6.57 -10.04 -3.21
C ILE A 35 -7.99 -10.50 -2.87
N ALA A 36 -8.60 -11.33 -3.73
CA ALA A 36 -9.93 -11.89 -3.51
C ALA A 36 -10.01 -12.67 -2.18
N ALA A 37 -8.98 -13.49 -1.90
CA ALA A 37 -8.86 -14.20 -0.64
C ALA A 37 -8.61 -13.25 0.55
N THR A 38 -7.75 -12.24 0.39
CA THR A 38 -7.41 -11.31 1.48
C THR A 38 -8.57 -10.41 1.91
N LEU A 39 -9.37 -9.92 0.96
CA LEU A 39 -10.47 -8.99 1.23
C LEU A 39 -11.83 -9.66 1.39
N ASP A 40 -11.87 -10.99 1.31
CA ASP A 40 -13.09 -11.80 1.31
C ASP A 40 -14.12 -11.26 0.29
N VAL A 41 -13.71 -11.25 -0.98
CA VAL A 41 -14.53 -10.85 -2.14
C VAL A 41 -14.43 -11.90 -3.23
N SER A 42 -15.52 -12.11 -3.98
CA SER A 42 -15.50 -13.08 -5.08
C SER A 42 -14.53 -12.66 -6.20
N GLU A 43 -13.90 -13.63 -6.86
CA GLU A 43 -13.05 -13.37 -8.03
C GLU A 43 -13.82 -12.66 -9.16
N GLN A 44 -15.14 -12.87 -9.26
CA GLN A 44 -16.00 -12.18 -10.22
C GLN A 44 -16.12 -10.69 -9.91
N THR A 45 -16.31 -10.34 -8.63
CA THR A 45 -16.36 -8.95 -8.16
C THR A 45 -15.06 -8.24 -8.49
N LEU A 46 -13.93 -8.88 -8.18
CA LEU A 46 -12.62 -8.30 -8.41
C LEU A 46 -12.30 -8.17 -9.91
N SER A 47 -12.70 -9.16 -10.71
CA SER A 47 -12.57 -9.09 -12.18
C SER A 47 -13.38 -7.94 -12.78
N ARG A 48 -14.56 -7.64 -12.22
CA ARG A 48 -15.37 -6.47 -12.62
C ARG A 48 -14.69 -5.16 -12.25
N TRP A 49 -14.18 -5.03 -11.03
CA TRP A 49 -13.48 -3.81 -10.61
C TRP A 49 -12.21 -3.55 -11.43
N ARG A 50 -11.42 -4.60 -11.68
CA ARG A 50 -10.17 -4.54 -12.45
C ARG A 50 -10.34 -4.01 -13.87
N LYS A 51 -11.46 -4.34 -14.52
CA LYS A 51 -11.75 -3.90 -15.90
C LYS A 51 -12.00 -2.40 -16.01
N GLY A 52 -12.34 -1.72 -14.91
CA GLY A 52 -12.82 -0.34 -14.94
C GLY A 52 -14.21 -0.23 -15.57
N TYR A 53 -14.79 0.96 -15.52
CA TYR A 53 -16.03 1.28 -16.21
C TYR A 53 -15.72 2.12 -17.45
N GLU A 54 -15.81 1.51 -18.64
CA GLU A 54 -15.55 2.19 -19.92
C GLU A 54 -16.44 3.43 -20.11
N ILE A 55 -17.66 3.41 -19.55
CA ILE A 55 -18.63 4.51 -19.60
C ILE A 55 -18.09 5.79 -18.91
N ASP A 56 -17.24 5.62 -17.91
CA ASP A 56 -16.67 6.73 -17.13
C ASP A 56 -15.25 7.11 -17.59
N GLY A 57 -14.74 6.48 -18.65
CA GLY A 57 -13.37 6.67 -19.14
C GLY A 57 -12.29 6.15 -18.17
N GLU A 58 -12.65 5.30 -17.21
CA GLU A 58 -11.72 4.72 -16.24
C GLU A 58 -10.83 3.67 -16.94
N LYS A 59 -9.52 3.93 -16.98
CA LYS A 59 -8.54 2.94 -17.47
C LYS A 59 -8.59 1.67 -16.64
N SER A 60 -8.35 0.53 -17.29
CA SER A 60 -8.23 -0.75 -16.58
C SER A 60 -7.09 -0.69 -15.55
N TRP A 61 -7.21 -1.46 -14.47
CA TRP A 61 -6.14 -1.53 -13.48
C TRP A 61 -4.86 -2.14 -14.03
N ASP A 62 -4.94 -2.96 -15.09
CA ASP A 62 -3.76 -3.47 -15.80
C ASP A 62 -2.97 -2.37 -16.49
N ASP A 63 -3.66 -1.49 -17.22
CA ASP A 63 -3.02 -0.35 -17.89
C ASP A 63 -2.40 0.59 -16.86
N ARG A 64 -3.14 0.86 -15.78
CA ARG A 64 -2.66 1.71 -14.69
C ARG A 64 -1.47 1.09 -13.96
N ARG A 65 -1.44 -0.23 -13.77
CA ARG A 65 -0.28 -0.96 -13.23
C ARG A 65 0.91 -0.89 -14.16
N ALA A 66 0.71 -1.06 -15.47
CA ALA A 66 1.78 -0.92 -16.45
C ALA A 66 2.35 0.52 -16.46
N GLU A 67 1.50 1.53 -16.36
CA GLU A 67 1.91 2.94 -16.22
C GLU A 67 2.68 3.18 -14.92
N PHE A 68 2.21 2.63 -13.79
CA PHE A 68 2.87 2.74 -12.50
C PHE A 68 4.27 2.10 -12.52
N VAL A 69 4.38 0.86 -13.00
CA VAL A 69 5.67 0.14 -13.10
C VAL A 69 6.64 0.84 -14.07
N THR A 70 6.14 1.44 -15.15
CA THR A 70 6.99 2.17 -16.10
C THR A 70 7.39 3.56 -15.61
N SER A 71 6.73 4.13 -14.61
CA SER A 71 6.97 5.50 -14.12
C SER A 71 8.40 5.70 -13.58
N PRO A 72 8.95 4.85 -12.69
CA PRO A 72 10.34 4.98 -12.23
C PRO A 72 11.36 4.91 -13.37
N HIS A 73 11.13 4.03 -14.34
CA HIS A 73 12.01 3.87 -15.50
C HIS A 73 11.98 5.10 -16.42
N LYS A 74 10.79 5.65 -16.69
CA LYS A 74 10.62 6.88 -17.47
C LYS A 74 11.25 8.09 -16.78
N ILE A 75 11.08 8.22 -15.47
CA ILE A 75 11.73 9.27 -14.67
C ILE A 75 13.25 9.13 -14.78
N ARG A 76 13.80 7.91 -14.62
CA ARG A 76 15.23 7.65 -14.77
C ARG A 76 15.74 8.01 -16.16
N GLU A 77 15.03 7.65 -17.21
CA GLU A 77 15.41 7.96 -18.59
C GLU A 77 15.49 9.48 -18.84
N VAL A 78 14.48 10.23 -18.37
CA VAL A 78 14.45 11.70 -18.46
C VAL A 78 15.63 12.31 -17.71
N LEU A 79 15.90 11.87 -16.48
CA LEU A 79 17.04 12.36 -15.70
C LEU A 79 18.39 12.07 -16.38
N MET A 80 18.56 10.87 -16.95
CA MET A 80 19.78 10.50 -17.66
C MET A 80 20.01 11.34 -18.93
N ARG A 81 18.93 11.69 -19.64
CA ARG A 81 18.99 12.58 -20.81
C ARG A 81 19.45 13.98 -20.41
N GLU A 82 18.88 14.56 -19.36
CA GLU A 82 19.29 15.89 -18.89
C GLU A 82 20.73 15.90 -18.36
N LEU A 83 21.16 14.86 -17.65
CA LEU A 83 22.55 14.71 -17.20
C LEU A 83 23.53 14.74 -18.40
N LYS A 84 23.18 14.05 -19.49
CA LYS A 84 23.96 14.09 -20.73
C LYS A 84 24.00 15.49 -21.33
N THR A 85 22.86 16.18 -21.43
CA THR A 85 22.77 17.56 -21.93
C THR A 85 23.68 18.51 -21.15
N VAL A 86 23.67 18.42 -19.81
CA VAL A 86 24.54 19.24 -18.95
C VAL A 86 26.01 18.88 -19.14
N ALA A 87 26.35 17.59 -19.22
CA ALA A 87 27.72 17.12 -19.44
C ALA A 87 28.31 17.59 -20.78
N GLU A 88 27.47 17.77 -21.80
CA GLU A 88 27.84 18.32 -23.11
C GLU A 88 27.90 19.86 -23.15
N GLY A 89 27.70 20.53 -22.00
CA GLY A 89 27.74 22.00 -21.87
C GLY A 89 26.41 22.70 -22.15
N GLY A 90 25.32 21.94 -22.32
CA GLY A 90 23.96 22.46 -22.47
C GLY A 90 23.32 22.88 -21.15
N ILE A 91 22.22 23.62 -21.23
CA ILE A 91 21.45 24.07 -20.07
C ILE A 91 20.31 23.07 -19.83
N SER A 92 20.25 22.51 -18.61
CA SER A 92 19.14 21.64 -18.18
C SER A 92 17.82 22.40 -18.22
N THR A 93 16.79 21.77 -18.75
CA THR A 93 15.41 22.30 -18.72
C THR A 93 14.69 21.95 -17.42
N ILE A 94 15.24 21.00 -16.66
CA ILE A 94 14.72 20.64 -15.35
C ILE A 94 15.34 21.53 -14.28
N ASP A 95 14.48 22.17 -13.50
CA ASP A 95 14.87 22.91 -12.31
C ASP A 95 15.31 21.94 -11.19
N ALA A 96 16.61 21.91 -10.94
CA ALA A 96 17.23 21.07 -9.92
C ALA A 96 16.73 21.42 -8.50
N ASP A 97 16.36 22.68 -8.24
CA ASP A 97 15.82 23.10 -6.93
C ASP A 97 14.41 22.53 -6.71
N SER A 98 13.54 22.64 -7.72
CA SER A 98 12.23 21.99 -7.70
C SER A 98 12.33 20.46 -7.60
N LEU A 99 13.25 19.82 -8.32
CA LEU A 99 13.50 18.38 -8.18
C LEU A 99 13.96 17.99 -6.78
N ALA A 100 14.90 18.73 -6.19
CA ALA A 100 15.38 18.48 -4.84
C ALA A 100 14.25 18.63 -3.81
N LYS A 101 13.36 19.61 -3.99
CA LYS A 101 12.15 19.77 -3.17
C LYS A 101 11.19 18.60 -3.32
N ILE A 102 10.94 18.14 -4.55
CA ILE A 102 10.08 16.97 -4.82
C ILE A 102 10.68 15.72 -4.19
N ASN A 103 11.97 15.46 -4.38
CA ASN A 103 12.66 14.32 -3.78
C ASN A 103 12.62 14.39 -2.25
N LYS A 104 12.84 15.56 -1.65
CA LYS A 104 12.72 15.74 -0.20
C LYS A 104 11.30 15.45 0.28
N VAL A 105 10.27 15.90 -0.45
CA VAL A 105 8.88 15.54 -0.14
C VAL A 105 8.66 14.04 -0.27
N LEU A 106 9.17 13.40 -1.33
CA LEU A 106 9.08 11.94 -1.52
C LEU A 106 9.82 11.17 -0.42
N GLU A 107 10.98 11.62 0.04
CA GLU A 107 11.71 11.03 1.17
C GLU A 107 10.96 11.24 2.50
N THR A 108 10.33 12.39 2.69
CA THR A 108 9.50 12.69 3.87
C THR A 108 8.20 11.88 3.86
N VAL A 109 7.70 11.54 2.66
CA VAL A 109 6.56 10.65 2.42
C VAL A 109 6.99 9.17 2.39
N SER A 110 8.28 8.88 2.21
CA SER A 110 8.81 7.52 2.15
C SER A 110 8.56 6.78 3.46
N ASP A 111 8.35 5.47 3.34
CA ASP A 111 7.66 4.53 4.23
C ASP A 111 8.23 4.34 5.66
N LYS A 112 8.77 5.38 6.29
CA LYS A 112 9.01 5.42 7.73
C LYS A 112 7.65 5.53 8.43
N ILE A 113 6.93 4.43 8.47
CA ILE A 113 5.72 4.28 9.28
C ILE A 113 6.10 4.61 10.72
N ASN A 114 5.47 5.64 11.26
CA ASN A 114 5.70 6.12 12.62
C ASN A 114 5.50 4.95 13.62
N PRO A 115 6.47 4.65 14.50
CA PRO A 115 6.33 3.60 15.50
C PRO A 115 5.07 3.72 16.36
N GLN A 116 4.56 4.93 16.58
CA GLN A 116 3.32 5.16 17.32
C GLN A 116 2.08 4.63 16.58
N VAL A 117 2.06 4.71 15.24
CA VAL A 117 1.00 4.13 14.41
C VAL A 117 1.06 2.60 14.50
N ILE A 118 2.26 2.02 14.40
CA ILE A 118 2.48 0.58 14.54
C ILE A 118 2.00 0.09 15.90
N PHE A 119 2.36 0.78 16.98
CA PHE A 119 1.91 0.47 18.33
C PHE A 119 0.38 0.49 18.45
N SER A 120 -0.26 1.52 17.89
CA SER A 120 -1.73 1.66 17.94
C SER A 120 -2.41 0.48 17.21
N VAL A 121 -1.92 0.12 16.02
CA VAL A 121 -2.46 -1.00 15.24
C VAL A 121 -2.25 -2.34 15.95
N PHE A 122 -1.06 -2.61 16.47
CA PHE A 122 -0.80 -3.85 17.22
C PHE A 122 -1.65 -3.96 18.47
N LYS A 123 -1.84 -2.86 19.20
CA LYS A 123 -2.72 -2.85 20.38
C LYS A 123 -4.16 -3.17 20.00
N GLU A 124 -4.67 -2.56 18.94
CA GLU A 124 -6.02 -2.84 18.43
C GLU A 124 -6.17 -4.31 18.01
N PHE A 125 -5.18 -4.83 17.26
CA PHE A 125 -5.13 -6.22 16.84
C PHE A 125 -5.07 -7.21 18.01
N ASP A 126 -4.17 -6.98 18.97
CA ASP A 126 -4.00 -7.85 20.14
C ASP A 126 -5.28 -7.90 20.98
N ASN A 127 -5.97 -6.76 21.16
CA ASN A 127 -7.25 -6.72 21.86
C ASN A 127 -8.34 -7.49 21.10
N TRP A 128 -8.44 -7.27 19.78
CA TRP A 128 -9.39 -8.01 18.94
C TRP A 128 -9.13 -9.52 18.97
N MET A 129 -7.86 -9.94 18.94
CA MET A 129 -7.47 -11.35 19.02
C MET A 129 -7.74 -11.94 20.41
N ALA A 130 -7.52 -11.19 21.49
CA ALA A 130 -7.76 -11.65 22.85
C ALA A 130 -9.23 -12.01 23.09
N ASP A 131 -10.16 -11.35 22.42
CA ASP A 131 -11.60 -11.67 22.48
C ASP A 131 -11.94 -13.01 21.80
N GLN A 132 -11.15 -13.45 20.82
CA GLN A 132 -11.40 -14.68 20.05
C GLN A 132 -10.56 -15.86 20.57
N GLU A 133 -9.25 -15.64 20.76
CA GLU A 133 -8.28 -16.66 21.10
C GLU A 133 -7.18 -16.12 22.04
N PRO A 134 -7.46 -16.07 23.36
CA PRO A 134 -6.60 -15.41 24.34
C PRO A 134 -5.16 -15.95 24.41
N GLN A 135 -4.98 -17.26 24.23
CA GLN A 135 -3.65 -17.89 24.31
C GLN A 135 -2.75 -17.45 23.16
N THR A 136 -3.32 -17.33 21.96
CA THR A 136 -2.61 -16.90 20.76
C THR A 136 -2.33 -15.39 20.81
N ALA A 137 -3.24 -14.58 21.37
CA ALA A 137 -2.98 -13.16 21.60
C ALA A 137 -1.71 -12.92 22.43
N VAL A 138 -1.51 -13.67 23.53
CA VAL A 138 -0.31 -13.54 24.38
C VAL A 138 0.97 -13.85 23.59
N LEU A 139 0.95 -14.84 22.70
CA LEU A 139 2.09 -15.18 21.84
C LEU A 139 2.39 -14.04 20.86
N PHE A 140 1.37 -13.51 20.17
CA PHE A 140 1.53 -12.43 19.18
C PHE A 140 1.97 -11.12 19.81
N THR A 141 1.47 -10.76 21.01
CA THR A 141 1.91 -9.56 21.74
C THR A 141 3.42 -9.54 21.96
N GLN A 142 4.06 -10.69 22.21
CA GLN A 142 5.51 -10.76 22.37
C GLN A 142 6.24 -10.41 21.07
N TRP A 143 5.77 -10.95 19.93
CA TRP A 143 6.34 -10.65 18.60
C TRP A 143 6.10 -9.20 18.19
N HIS A 144 4.90 -8.66 18.43
CA HIS A 144 4.57 -7.25 18.18
C HIS A 144 5.48 -6.31 18.97
N LYS A 145 5.76 -6.61 20.24
CA LYS A 145 6.74 -5.85 21.05
C LYS A 145 8.12 -5.87 20.43
N GLN A 146 8.62 -7.05 20.02
CA GLN A 146 9.96 -7.16 19.41
C GLN A 146 10.04 -6.39 18.08
N PHE A 147 9.02 -6.49 17.24
CA PHE A 147 8.95 -5.75 15.97
C PHE A 147 8.89 -4.24 16.19
N LEU A 148 8.12 -3.78 17.18
CA LEU A 148 8.04 -2.35 17.52
C LEU A 148 9.41 -1.80 17.94
N LEU A 149 10.15 -2.51 18.81
CA LEU A 149 11.51 -2.12 19.21
C LEU A 149 12.46 -2.06 18.01
N TYR A 150 12.38 -3.05 17.12
CA TYR A 150 13.13 -3.06 15.86
C TYR A 150 12.84 -1.82 15.00
N LYS A 151 11.57 -1.43 14.85
CA LYS A 151 11.17 -0.23 14.09
C LYS A 151 11.59 1.08 14.75
N ILE A 152 11.54 1.18 16.08
CA ILE A 152 12.02 2.36 16.83
C ILE A 152 13.52 2.56 16.59
N ASN A 153 14.30 1.48 16.63
CA ASN A 153 15.75 1.53 16.41
C ASN A 153 16.13 1.93 14.97
N GLN A 154 15.27 1.68 13.97
CA GLN A 154 15.48 2.16 12.60
C GLN A 154 15.08 3.61 12.38
N ALA A 155 14.23 4.15 13.25
CA ALA A 155 13.74 5.52 13.16
C ALA A 155 14.64 6.53 13.90
N SER A 156 15.51 6.04 14.80
CA SER A 156 16.53 6.80 15.53
C SER A 156 17.80 6.94 14.69
#